data_AF-A0A956ELY5-F1
#
_entry.id   AF-A0A956ELY5-F1
#
_cell.length_a   1.000
_cell.length_b   1.000
_cell.length_c   1.000
_cell.angle_alpha   90.00
_cell.angle_beta   90.00
_cell.angle_gamma   90.00
#
_symmetry.space_group_name_H-M   'P 1'
#
loop_
_entity.id
_entity.type
_entity.pdbx_description
1 polymer ?
#
loop_
_entity_poly.entity_id
_entity_poly.type
_entity_poly.pdbx_seq_one_letter_code
_entity_poly.pdbx_strand_id
1 'polypeptide(L)'
;MSAPELREDPPAAAQTAPEPAEHLDVLIIGAGISGIGAAVHLQRRCPNKRYAIIEARARLGGTWDLFRYPGIRSDSDMFTLGFAFRPWREAKAIADGPAILRYLEESAREFGVDRQIRYGLRMERARWSSAERRWRVELRDQESGEVKVLSCSFLFAATGYYRYDRGYVPDFDGLDDYAGEF
;
A
#
# COMPACT_ATOMS: atom_id res chain seq x y z
N MET A 1 -7.00 41.37 47.65
CA MET A 1 -6.19 40.29 47.05
C MET A 1 -6.78 40.01 45.67
N SER A 2 -6.17 40.53 44.60
CA SER A 2 -6.57 40.20 43.22
C SER A 2 -5.92 38.90 42.79
N ALA A 3 -6.71 38.00 42.19
CA ALA A 3 -6.19 36.80 41.55
C ALA A 3 -5.33 37.19 40.33
N PRO A 4 -4.25 36.45 40.03
CA PRO A 4 -3.45 36.69 38.84
C PRO A 4 -4.22 36.23 37.61
N GLU A 5 -4.28 37.07 36.57
CA GLU A 5 -4.77 36.67 35.25
C GLU A 5 -3.82 35.64 34.66
N LEU A 6 -4.36 34.46 34.32
CA LEU A 6 -3.68 33.47 33.50
C LEU A 6 -3.50 34.07 32.11
N ARG A 7 -2.27 34.46 31.76
CA ARG A 7 -1.89 34.71 30.37
C ARG A 7 -1.94 33.38 29.63
N GLU A 8 -2.93 33.22 28.76
CA GLU A 8 -2.88 32.19 27.72
C GLU A 8 -1.81 32.60 26.71
N ASP A 9 -0.82 31.73 26.51
CA ASP A 9 0.13 31.88 25.42
C ASP A 9 -0.61 31.80 24.08
N PRO A 10 -0.32 32.68 23.11
CA PRO A 10 -0.93 32.60 21.79
C PRO A 10 -0.58 31.24 21.15
N PRO A 11 -1.53 30.61 20.43
CA PRO A 11 -1.28 29.34 19.77
C PRO A 11 -0.09 29.48 18.83
N ALA A 12 0.87 28.57 18.95
CA ALA A 12 2.03 28.51 18.08
C ALA A 12 1.56 28.61 16.62
N ALA A 13 2.16 29.53 15.85
CA ALA A 13 1.82 29.72 14.45
C ALA A 13 1.86 28.36 13.73
N ALA A 14 0.72 27.93 13.21
CA ALA A 14 0.60 26.69 12.47
C ALA A 14 1.59 26.75 11.30
N GLN A 15 2.68 25.99 11.40
CA GLN A 15 3.59 25.82 10.27
C GLN A 15 2.76 25.24 9.13
N THR A 16 2.65 26.01 8.03
CA THR A 16 1.88 25.62 6.86
C THR A 16 2.47 24.33 6.32
N ALA A 17 1.72 23.22 6.44
CA ALA A 17 2.18 21.92 5.97
C ALA A 17 2.53 22.00 4.46
N PRO A 18 3.58 21.31 3.99
CA PRO A 18 4.06 21.43 2.61
C PRO A 18 2.98 21.04 1.62
N GLU A 19 2.65 21.94 0.67
CA GLU A 19 1.56 21.78 -0.30
C GLU A 19 1.65 20.45 -1.07
N PRO A 20 0.51 19.83 -1.42
CA PRO A 20 0.52 18.59 -2.18
C PRO A 20 1.19 18.80 -3.55
N ALA A 21 2.19 17.97 -3.86
CA ALA A 21 2.92 18.03 -5.13
C ALA A 21 2.02 17.74 -6.34
N GLU A 22 0.95 16.98 -6.14
CA GLU A 22 -0.07 16.73 -7.16
C GLU A 22 -1.45 16.42 -6.54
N HIS A 23 -2.48 16.43 -7.40
CA HIS A 23 -3.81 15.90 -7.10
C HIS A 23 -4.18 14.74 -8.04
N LEU A 24 -4.79 13.68 -7.48
CA LEU A 24 -5.32 12.51 -8.19
C LEU A 24 -6.81 12.33 -7.91
N ASP A 25 -7.56 11.77 -8.86
CA ASP A 25 -8.95 11.39 -8.57
C ASP A 25 -8.98 10.23 -7.56
N VAL A 26 -8.13 9.22 -7.75
CA VAL A 26 -8.04 8.03 -6.91
C VAL A 26 -6.59 7.75 -6.55
N LEU A 27 -6.28 7.59 -5.27
CA LEU A 27 -4.99 7.07 -4.80
C LEU A 27 -5.20 5.67 -4.23
N ILE A 28 -4.53 4.67 -4.80
CA ILE A 28 -4.58 3.28 -4.33
C ILE A 28 -3.31 3.03 -3.50
N ILE A 29 -3.46 2.48 -2.29
CA ILE A 29 -2.32 2.16 -1.42
C ILE A 29 -2.12 0.64 -1.41
N GLY A 30 -1.01 0.18 -1.98
CA GLY A 30 -0.62 -1.23 -2.09
C GLY A 30 -0.76 -1.78 -3.52
N ALA A 31 0.31 -2.38 -4.05
CA ALA A 31 0.37 -3.03 -5.35
C ALA A 31 0.27 -4.57 -5.25
N GLY A 32 -0.54 -5.06 -4.33
CA GLY A 32 -0.95 -6.47 -4.25
C GLY A 32 -2.13 -6.79 -5.18
N ILE A 33 -2.67 -8.00 -5.04
CA ILE A 33 -3.82 -8.49 -5.83
C ILE A 33 -5.00 -7.51 -5.83
N SER A 34 -5.36 -6.96 -4.67
CA SER A 34 -6.47 -6.01 -4.53
C SER A 34 -6.19 -4.68 -5.24
N GLY A 35 -4.97 -4.15 -5.15
CA GLY A 35 -4.61 -2.88 -5.79
C GLY A 35 -4.57 -2.98 -7.30
N ILE A 36 -3.99 -4.08 -7.83
CA ILE A 36 -3.98 -4.37 -9.27
C ILE A 36 -5.42 -4.55 -9.79
N GLY A 37 -6.23 -5.36 -9.11
CA GLY A 37 -7.63 -5.56 -9.49
C GLY A 37 -8.44 -4.26 -9.47
N ALA A 38 -8.29 -3.45 -8.43
CA ALA A 38 -8.96 -2.15 -8.31
C ALA A 38 -8.58 -1.21 -9.46
N ALA A 39 -7.30 -1.13 -9.80
CA ALA A 39 -6.80 -0.30 -10.90
C ALA A 39 -7.36 -0.71 -12.27
N VAL A 40 -7.40 -2.01 -12.57
CA VAL A 40 -8.00 -2.50 -13.83
C VAL A 40 -9.49 -2.16 -13.89
N HIS A 41 -10.23 -2.36 -12.80
CA HIS A 41 -11.64 -1.99 -12.75
C HIS A 41 -11.86 -0.48 -12.89
N LEU A 42 -11.00 0.33 -12.26
CA LEU A 42 -11.05 1.79 -12.37
C LEU A 42 -10.81 2.25 -13.81
N GLN A 43 -9.78 1.74 -14.47
CA GLN A 43 -9.48 2.05 -15.88
C GLN A 43 -10.67 1.71 -16.80
N ARG A 44 -11.32 0.56 -16.59
CA ARG A 44 -12.44 0.11 -17.43
C ARG A 44 -13.72 0.90 -17.20
N ARG A 45 -14.03 1.23 -15.95
CA ARG A 45 -15.31 1.84 -15.58
C ARG A 45 -15.25 3.37 -15.49
N CYS A 46 -14.07 3.92 -15.29
CA CYS A 46 -13.85 5.35 -15.14
C CYS A 46 -12.60 5.80 -15.92
N PRO A 47 -12.57 5.64 -17.26
CA PRO A 47 -11.36 5.83 -18.07
C PRO A 47 -10.77 7.25 -18.02
N ASN A 48 -11.59 8.24 -17.65
CA ASN A 48 -11.17 9.64 -17.54
C ASN A 48 -10.60 10.01 -16.16
N LYS A 49 -10.51 9.06 -15.22
CA LYS A 49 -10.02 9.30 -13.86
C LYS A 49 -8.52 9.08 -13.77
N ARG A 50 -7.81 10.07 -13.21
CA ARG A 50 -6.38 9.99 -12.93
C ARG A 50 -6.15 9.24 -11.63
N TYR A 51 -5.28 8.24 -11.66
CA TYR A 51 -4.94 7.47 -10.48
C TYR A 51 -3.46 7.14 -10.42
N ALA A 52 -3.00 6.78 -9.22
CA ALA A 52 -1.70 6.15 -9.01
C ALA A 52 -1.84 5.06 -7.95
N ILE A 53 -0.94 4.07 -7.99
CA ILE A 53 -0.77 3.09 -6.92
C ILE A 53 0.52 3.41 -6.18
N ILE A 54 0.46 3.49 -4.86
CA ILE A 54 1.62 3.68 -3.99
C ILE A 54 2.02 2.34 -3.39
N GLU A 55 3.26 1.92 -3.60
CA GLU A 55 3.82 0.67 -3.07
C GLU A 55 5.10 0.97 -2.29
N ALA A 56 5.16 0.49 -1.04
CA ALA A 56 6.31 0.71 -0.18
C ALA A 56 7.52 -0.10 -0.63
N ARG A 57 7.29 -1.27 -1.22
CA ARG A 57 8.35 -2.17 -1.70
C ARG A 57 8.88 -1.73 -3.05
N ALA A 58 10.01 -2.29 -3.46
CA ALA A 58 10.61 -2.09 -4.78
C ALA A 58 9.91 -2.88 -5.91
N ARG A 59 8.90 -3.70 -5.57
CA ARG A 59 8.22 -4.61 -6.49
C ARG A 59 6.75 -4.77 -6.10
N LEU A 60 5.91 -5.04 -7.10
CA LEU A 60 4.51 -5.38 -6.90
C LEU A 60 4.36 -6.81 -6.35
N GLY A 61 3.15 -7.16 -5.92
CA GLY A 61 2.77 -8.53 -5.56
C GLY A 61 2.19 -8.67 -4.14
N GLY A 62 2.41 -7.68 -3.27
CA GLY A 62 1.93 -7.71 -1.89
C GLY A 62 2.43 -8.96 -1.15
N THR A 63 1.49 -9.73 -0.59
CA THR A 63 1.76 -11.03 0.08
C THR A 63 2.70 -11.94 -0.71
N TRP A 64 2.56 -11.99 -2.03
CA TRP A 64 3.31 -12.92 -2.90
C TRP A 64 4.74 -12.46 -3.21
N ASP A 65 5.05 -11.19 -2.98
CA ASP A 65 6.43 -10.71 -2.94
C ASP A 65 7.01 -10.71 -1.50
N LEU A 66 6.15 -10.54 -0.48
CA LEU A 66 6.51 -10.54 0.93
C LEU A 66 7.02 -11.91 1.41
N PHE A 67 6.22 -12.96 1.25
CA PHE A 67 6.59 -14.29 1.74
C PHE A 67 7.36 -15.08 0.68
N ARG A 68 8.60 -15.45 1.02
CA ARG A 68 9.53 -16.16 0.11
C ARG A 68 10.04 -17.48 0.70
N TYR A 69 9.44 -17.96 1.78
CA TYR A 69 9.85 -19.22 2.40
C TYR A 69 9.52 -20.42 1.50
N PRO A 70 10.30 -21.53 1.56
CA PRO A 70 10.06 -22.71 0.74
C PRO A 70 8.65 -23.28 0.94
N GLY A 71 7.95 -23.53 -0.15
CA GLY A 71 6.62 -24.17 -0.12
C GLY A 71 5.43 -23.21 0.05
N ILE A 72 5.66 -21.89 0.08
CA ILE A 72 4.59 -20.89 0.02
C ILE A 72 3.66 -21.14 -1.18
N ARG A 73 2.35 -21.19 -0.90
CA ARG A 73 1.30 -21.45 -1.89
C ARG A 73 -0.02 -20.84 -1.43
N SER A 74 -0.95 -20.69 -2.36
CA SER A 74 -2.34 -20.38 -2.03
C SER A 74 -3.01 -21.57 -1.35
N ASP A 75 -3.92 -21.29 -0.41
CA ASP A 75 -4.88 -22.26 0.11
C ASP A 75 -6.14 -22.35 -0.77
N SER A 76 -6.39 -21.30 -1.56
CA SER A 76 -7.48 -21.17 -2.52
C SER A 76 -7.00 -21.54 -3.92
N ASP A 77 -7.89 -22.10 -4.75
CA ASP A 77 -7.57 -22.36 -6.14
C ASP A 77 -7.51 -21.06 -6.96
N MET A 78 -6.66 -21.02 -7.97
CA MET A 78 -6.48 -19.82 -8.80
C MET A 78 -7.64 -19.54 -9.76
N PHE A 79 -8.57 -20.49 -9.95
CA PHE A 79 -9.78 -20.23 -10.73
C PHE A 79 -10.78 -19.38 -9.95
N THR A 80 -10.73 -19.43 -8.62
CA THR A 80 -11.54 -18.59 -7.73
C THR A 80 -10.80 -17.35 -7.21
N LEU A 81 -9.50 -17.48 -6.91
CA LEU A 81 -8.68 -16.35 -6.43
C LEU A 81 -8.26 -15.40 -7.56
N GLY A 82 -8.10 -15.91 -8.78
CA GLY A 82 -7.64 -15.14 -9.94
C GLY A 82 -8.63 -14.06 -10.38
N PHE A 83 -8.13 -13.11 -11.16
CA PHE A 83 -8.95 -12.05 -11.75
C PHE A 83 -9.90 -12.61 -12.82
N ALA A 84 -11.19 -12.30 -12.70
CA ALA A 84 -12.19 -12.63 -13.73
C ALA A 84 -11.84 -12.06 -15.11
N PHE A 85 -11.14 -10.92 -15.14
CA PHE A 85 -10.72 -10.28 -16.39
C PHE A 85 -9.43 -10.85 -17.00
N ARG A 86 -8.70 -11.69 -16.26
CA ARG A 86 -7.48 -12.38 -16.70
C ARG A 86 -7.49 -13.77 -16.05
N PRO A 87 -8.30 -14.71 -16.58
CA PRO A 87 -8.46 -16.02 -15.97
C PRO A 87 -7.12 -16.76 -15.82
N TRP A 88 -7.03 -17.58 -14.78
CA TRP A 88 -5.90 -18.50 -14.61
C TRP A 88 -5.90 -19.56 -15.72
N ARG A 89 -4.73 -19.83 -16.30
CA ARG A 89 -4.58 -20.75 -17.46
C ARG A 89 -3.61 -21.89 -17.20
N GLU A 90 -2.94 -21.92 -16.06
CA GLU A 90 -1.97 -22.98 -15.76
C GLU A 90 -2.67 -24.21 -15.18
N ALA A 91 -2.13 -25.39 -15.44
CA ALA A 91 -2.72 -26.65 -15.00
C ALA A 91 -2.80 -26.80 -13.47
N LYS A 92 -1.85 -26.18 -12.74
CA LYS A 92 -1.80 -26.24 -11.28
C LYS A 92 -2.82 -25.25 -10.70
N ALA A 93 -3.94 -25.77 -10.20
CA ALA A 93 -4.99 -24.98 -9.56
C ALA A 93 -4.52 -24.32 -8.26
N ILE A 94 -3.81 -25.08 -7.41
CA ILE A 94 -3.19 -24.59 -6.18
C ILE A 94 -1.77 -24.10 -6.50
N ALA A 95 -1.66 -22.84 -6.91
CA ALA A 95 -0.40 -22.26 -7.37
C ALA A 95 0.55 -21.93 -6.20
N ASP A 96 1.85 -22.06 -6.46
CA ASP A 96 2.90 -21.59 -5.55
C ASP A 96 3.11 -20.08 -5.65
N GLY A 97 3.76 -19.51 -4.64
CA GLY A 97 4.00 -18.07 -4.57
C GLY A 97 4.66 -17.47 -5.82
N PRO A 98 5.74 -18.08 -6.37
CA PRO A 98 6.34 -17.60 -7.61
C PRO A 98 5.40 -17.57 -8.81
N ALA A 99 4.54 -18.59 -8.98
CA ALA A 99 3.56 -18.61 -10.06
C ALA A 99 2.49 -17.51 -9.90
N ILE A 100 2.03 -17.26 -8.67
CA ILE A 100 1.06 -16.20 -8.39
C ILE A 100 1.69 -14.81 -8.59
N LEU A 101 2.93 -14.63 -8.15
CA LEU A 101 3.65 -13.37 -8.35
C LEU A 101 3.82 -13.05 -9.84
N ARG A 102 4.26 -14.03 -10.64
CA ARG A 102 4.35 -13.90 -12.11
C ARG A 102 3.00 -13.54 -12.72
N TYR A 103 1.93 -14.21 -12.29
CA TYR A 103 0.57 -13.92 -12.74
C TYR A 103 0.15 -12.47 -12.47
N LEU A 104 0.47 -11.93 -11.29
CA LEU A 104 0.19 -10.53 -10.94
C LEU A 104 1.02 -9.56 -11.80
N GLU A 105 2.29 -9.86 -12.03
CA GLU A 105 3.18 -9.04 -12.88
C GLU A 105 2.70 -9.00 -14.34
N GLU A 106 2.37 -10.16 -14.88
CA GLU A 106 1.83 -10.28 -16.24
C GLU A 106 0.49 -9.55 -16.36
N SER A 107 -0.40 -9.70 -15.37
CA SER A 107 -1.69 -8.99 -15.34
C SER A 107 -1.48 -7.48 -15.27
N ALA A 108 -0.60 -6.99 -14.39
CA ALA A 108 -0.33 -5.57 -14.26
C ALA A 108 0.24 -4.99 -15.57
N ARG A 109 1.13 -5.71 -16.24
CA ARG A 109 1.72 -5.31 -17.54
C ARG A 109 0.69 -5.33 -18.67
N GLU A 110 -0.14 -6.37 -18.74
CA GLU A 110 -1.16 -6.54 -19.78
C GLU A 110 -2.16 -5.37 -19.80
N PHE A 111 -2.54 -4.88 -18.62
CA PHE A 111 -3.47 -3.75 -18.49
C PHE A 111 -2.76 -2.39 -18.25
N GLY A 112 -1.42 -2.34 -18.36
CA GLY A 112 -0.63 -1.12 -18.18
C GLY A 112 -0.72 -0.49 -16.79
N VAL A 113 -1.14 -1.27 -15.79
CA VAL A 113 -1.22 -0.87 -14.38
C VAL A 113 0.18 -0.68 -13.80
N ASP A 114 1.15 -1.47 -14.24
CA ASP A 114 2.56 -1.38 -13.84
C ASP A 114 3.14 0.04 -13.98
N ARG A 115 2.74 0.76 -15.03
CA ARG A 115 3.15 2.16 -15.29
C ARG A 115 2.54 3.19 -14.33
N GLN A 116 1.51 2.81 -13.59
CA GLN A 116 0.82 3.67 -12.62
C GLN A 116 1.29 3.41 -11.18
N ILE A 117 2.18 2.43 -10.98
CA ILE A 117 2.73 2.08 -9.67
C ILE A 117 3.96 2.95 -9.39
N ARG A 118 3.99 3.53 -8.19
CA ARG A 118 5.12 4.26 -7.63
C ARG A 118 5.68 3.48 -6.46
N TYR A 119 6.81 2.84 -6.71
CA TYR A 119 7.51 1.98 -5.77
C TYR A 119 8.34 2.79 -4.76
N GLY A 120 8.76 2.13 -3.68
CA GLY A 120 9.61 2.74 -2.65
C GLY A 120 8.93 3.86 -1.86
N LEU A 121 7.60 3.98 -1.92
CA LEU A 121 6.84 5.03 -1.24
C LEU A 121 5.91 4.41 -0.19
N ARG A 122 6.15 4.71 1.08
CA ARG A 122 5.31 4.24 2.19
C ARG A 122 4.34 5.33 2.62
N MET A 123 3.04 5.04 2.60
CA MET A 123 2.07 5.93 3.24
C MET A 123 2.25 5.91 4.77
N GLU A 124 2.43 7.08 5.36
CA GLU A 124 2.53 7.23 6.83
C GLU A 124 1.28 7.84 7.43
N ARG A 125 0.62 8.72 6.68
CA ARG A 125 -0.54 9.44 7.16
C ARG A 125 -1.50 9.79 6.04
N ALA A 126 -2.80 9.72 6.33
CA ALA A 126 -3.85 10.29 5.50
C ALA A 126 -4.78 11.15 6.37
N ARG A 127 -5.13 12.34 5.89
CA ARG A 127 -6.05 13.26 6.57
C ARG A 127 -7.11 13.74 5.59
N TRP A 128 -8.39 13.61 5.98
CA TRP A 128 -9.48 14.19 5.22
C TRP A 128 -9.64 15.67 5.55
N SER A 129 -9.85 16.51 4.53
CA SER A 129 -10.25 17.90 4.68
C SER A 129 -11.67 18.08 4.17
N SER A 130 -12.62 18.35 5.07
CA SER A 130 -14.01 18.66 4.67
C SER A 130 -14.12 19.99 3.92
N ALA A 131 -13.30 20.98 4.28
CA ALA A 131 -13.29 22.28 3.60
C ALA A 131 -12.84 22.15 2.14
N GLU A 132 -11.82 21.34 1.89
CA GLU A 132 -11.25 21.14 0.56
C GLU A 132 -11.86 19.94 -0.20
N ARG A 133 -12.66 19.11 0.49
CA ARG A 133 -13.27 17.88 -0.02
C ARG A 133 -12.26 16.92 -0.65
N ARG A 134 -11.10 16.77 -0.01
CA ARG A 134 -10.00 15.90 -0.48
C ARG A 134 -9.22 15.32 0.68
N TRP A 135 -8.60 14.18 0.42
CA TRP A 135 -7.58 13.58 1.26
C TRP A 135 -6.22 14.24 0.99
N ARG A 136 -5.44 14.44 2.05
CA ARG A 136 -4.02 14.75 2.03
C ARG A 136 -3.26 13.53 2.55
N VAL A 137 -2.27 13.06 1.80
CA VAL A 137 -1.56 11.81 2.05
C VAL A 137 -0.06 12.07 2.10
N GLU A 138 0.55 11.74 3.24
CA GLU A 138 1.99 11.83 3.49
C GLU A 138 2.64 10.49 3.14
N LEU A 139 3.62 10.54 2.23
CA LEU A 139 4.36 9.40 1.72
C LEU A 139 5.85 9.56 2.05
N ARG A 140 6.44 8.59 2.74
CA ARG A 140 7.89 8.53 2.97
C ARG A 140 8.56 7.74 1.85
N ASP A 141 9.49 8.40 1.17
CA ASP A 141 10.45 7.76 0.28
C ASP A 141 11.36 6.83 1.09
N GLN A 142 11.38 5.54 0.76
CA GLN A 142 12.13 4.53 1.51
C GLN A 142 13.64 4.63 1.28
N GLU A 143 14.09 5.26 0.18
CA GLU A 143 15.51 5.42 -0.12
C GLU A 143 16.04 6.73 0.45
N SER A 144 15.39 7.86 0.16
CA SER A 144 15.87 9.17 0.62
C SER A 144 15.40 9.56 2.02
N GLY A 145 14.35 8.92 2.54
CA GLY A 145 13.69 9.30 3.78
C GLY A 145 12.81 10.56 3.68
N GLU A 146 12.78 11.22 2.51
CA GLU A 146 12.00 12.44 2.28
C GLU A 146 10.49 12.16 2.37
N VAL A 147 9.74 13.12 2.93
CA VAL A 147 8.29 13.07 2.98
C VAL A 147 7.71 13.88 1.82
N LYS A 148 6.97 13.21 0.95
CA LYS A 148 6.21 13.79 -0.15
C LYS A 148 4.73 13.83 0.22
N VAL A 149 4.03 14.87 -0.22
CA VAL A 149 2.59 15.01 0.03
C VAL A 149 1.85 14.91 -1.30
N LEU A 150 0.85 14.03 -1.38
CA LEU A 150 -0.11 13.99 -2.47
C LEU A 150 -1.51 14.33 -1.93
N SER A 151 -2.41 14.71 -2.83
CA SER A 151 -3.83 14.82 -2.51
C SER A 151 -4.67 13.94 -3.43
N CYS A 152 -5.80 13.45 -2.92
CA CYS A 152 -6.75 12.71 -3.75
C CYS A 152 -8.21 12.91 -3.36
N SER A 153 -9.12 12.71 -4.32
CA SER A 153 -10.56 12.74 -4.05
C SER A 153 -11.05 11.45 -3.39
N PHE A 154 -10.49 10.31 -3.78
CA PHE A 154 -10.80 9.00 -3.20
C PHE A 154 -9.51 8.26 -2.80
N LEU A 155 -9.48 7.72 -1.58
CA LEU A 155 -8.37 6.91 -1.08
C LEU A 155 -8.81 5.44 -1.00
N PHE A 156 -8.19 4.57 -1.81
CA PHE A 156 -8.47 3.14 -1.82
C PHE A 156 -7.36 2.38 -1.07
N ALA A 157 -7.66 1.89 0.13
CA ALA A 157 -6.71 1.12 0.94
C ALA A 157 -6.68 -0.35 0.51
N ALA A 158 -5.64 -0.74 -0.23
CA ALA A 158 -5.34 -2.11 -0.66
C ALA A 158 -4.09 -2.67 0.04
N THR A 159 -3.91 -2.30 1.32
CA THR A 159 -2.67 -2.57 2.09
C THR A 159 -2.47 -4.02 2.50
N GLY A 160 -3.50 -4.85 2.36
CA GLY A 160 -3.54 -6.20 2.94
C GLY A 160 -3.63 -6.17 4.47
N TYR A 161 -3.46 -7.34 5.08
CA TYR A 161 -3.65 -7.54 6.53
C TYR A 161 -2.38 -7.98 7.27
N TYR A 162 -1.30 -8.30 6.55
CA TYR A 162 -0.02 -8.67 7.17
C TYR A 162 0.82 -7.46 7.52
N ARG A 163 1.62 -7.61 8.59
CA ARG A 163 2.75 -6.73 8.87
C ARG A 163 3.89 -7.06 7.92
N TYR A 164 4.42 -6.03 7.26
CA TYR A 164 5.51 -6.16 6.29
C TYR A 164 6.89 -5.97 6.92
N ASP A 165 6.94 -5.37 8.11
CA ASP A 165 8.17 -5.03 8.82
C ASP A 165 8.69 -6.18 9.68
N ARG A 166 7.80 -6.92 10.34
CA ARG A 166 8.16 -8.09 11.16
C ARG A 166 6.99 -9.05 11.33
N GLY A 167 7.31 -10.33 11.45
CA GLY A 167 6.40 -11.33 11.97
C GLY A 167 6.07 -11.10 13.44
N TYR A 168 5.06 -11.81 13.93
CA TYR A 168 4.82 -11.91 15.36
C TYR A 168 5.75 -12.98 15.93
N VAL A 169 6.59 -12.60 16.89
CA VAL A 169 7.41 -13.51 17.69
C VAL A 169 6.76 -13.53 19.08
N PRO A 170 6.20 -14.67 19.53
CA PRO A 170 5.72 -14.80 20.89
C PRO A 170 6.85 -14.64 21.90
N ASP A 171 6.52 -14.17 23.09
CA ASP A 171 7.48 -14.11 24.19
C ASP A 171 7.75 -15.54 24.70
N PHE A 172 9.02 -15.96 24.64
CA PHE A 172 9.47 -17.24 25.17
C PHE A 172 10.62 -17.00 26.16
N ASP A 173 10.50 -17.56 27.37
CA ASP A 173 11.59 -17.54 28.34
C ASP A 173 12.80 -18.30 27.77
N GLY A 174 13.98 -17.66 27.80
CA GLY A 174 15.22 -18.22 27.25
C GLY A 174 15.34 -18.16 25.72
N LEU A 175 14.49 -17.39 25.02
CA LEU A 175 14.64 -17.18 23.58
C LEU A 175 16.01 -16.61 23.21
N ASP A 176 16.53 -15.69 24.03
CA ASP A 176 17.84 -15.08 23.84
C ASP A 176 19.01 -16.07 24.05
N ASP A 177 18.78 -17.22 24.69
CA ASP A 177 19.78 -18.28 24.88
C ASP A 177 19.91 -19.20 23.65
N TYR A 178 19.03 -19.05 22.66
CA TYR A 178 19.06 -19.84 21.44
C TYR A 178 20.27 -19.49 20.58
N ALA A 179 21.22 -20.41 20.45
CA ALA A 179 22.46 -20.22 19.69
C ALA A 179 22.34 -20.54 18.19
N GLY A 180 21.14 -20.91 17.71
CA GLY A 180 20.89 -21.15 16.29
C GLY A 180 20.46 -19.89 15.55
N GLU A 181 20.21 -20.02 14.24
CA GLU A 181 19.68 -18.92 13.42
C GLU A 181 18.15 -18.96 13.36
N PHE A 182 17.55 -17.77 13.41
CA PHE A 182 16.11 -17.52 13.32
C PHE A 182 15.75 -16.74 12.05
#